data_AF-X1UBK7-F1
#
_entry.id   AF-X1UBK7-F1
#
_cell.length_a   1.000
_cell.length_b   1.000
_cell.length_c   1.000
_cell.angle_alpha   90.00
_cell.angle_beta   90.00
_cell.angle_gamma   90.00
#
_symmetry.space_group_name_H-M   'P 1'
#
loop_
_entity.id
_entity.type
_entity.pdbx_description
1 polymer ?
#
loop_
_entity_poly.entity_id
_entity_poly.type
_entity_poly.pdbx_seq_one_letter_code
_entity_poly.pdbx_strand_id
1 'polypeptide(L)'
;SSETGTLCKKDTELIRGVGFRHYRVDLHLYQPSWQEIFAVGVEEAIAMGLTLEPVLFFSDEVTGQLKELIILVKKYACPVDRFLVFTGEHLNDADLTETVIPALRNEFPGTMVGTGTNANFAELNRNRPDPDLPDFLTYSINPQVHAFDHLSLVENLAGQKDTVLAARLFPGEKPISVSPVTLKSRFHVDPRQPSLFCAGWTLGSFKYLAESGVASITYFETAGRGGIIHGDYPPLSLGEFMAVRGDIYPVYF
;
A
#
# COMPACT_ATOMS: atom_id res chain seq x y z
N SER A 1 -9.50 2.79 3.21
CA SER A 1 -9.95 3.74 2.16
C SER A 1 -9.66 5.16 2.62
N SER A 2 -9.24 6.05 1.73
CA SER A 2 -8.97 7.47 2.03
C SER A 2 -10.22 8.36 1.93
N GLU A 3 -11.25 7.92 1.19
CA GLU A 3 -12.43 8.74 0.88
C GLU A 3 -13.73 8.28 1.55
N THR A 4 -13.70 7.16 2.27
CA THR A 4 -14.93 6.42 2.60
C THR A 4 -14.87 5.85 4.01
N GLY A 5 -16.04 5.69 4.61
CA GLY A 5 -16.19 5.02 5.91
C GLY A 5 -16.00 3.51 5.80
N THR A 6 -16.32 2.81 6.89
CA THR A 6 -16.12 1.36 7.03
C THR A 6 -16.82 0.56 5.92
N LEU A 7 -16.14 -0.50 5.47
CA LEU A 7 -16.70 -1.47 4.52
C LEU A 7 -17.98 -2.14 5.05
N CYS A 8 -18.98 -2.31 4.18
CA CYS A 8 -20.17 -3.05 4.58
C CYS A 8 -19.92 -4.57 4.54
N LYS A 9 -20.83 -5.35 5.14
CA LYS A 9 -20.72 -6.82 5.17
C LYS A 9 -20.63 -7.44 3.77
N LYS A 10 -21.40 -6.94 2.81
CA LYS A 10 -21.37 -7.42 1.42
C LYS A 10 -20.00 -7.21 0.79
N ASP A 11 -19.39 -6.05 1.02
CA ASP A 11 -18.08 -5.70 0.48
C ASP A 11 -16.99 -6.63 1.02
N THR A 12 -16.98 -6.83 2.34
CA THR A 12 -15.99 -7.72 2.99
C THR A 12 -16.15 -9.19 2.57
N GLU A 13 -17.38 -9.67 2.35
CA GLU A 13 -17.64 -11.02 1.82
C GLU A 13 -17.14 -11.19 0.37
N LEU A 14 -17.31 -10.17 -0.48
CA LEU A 14 -16.78 -10.18 -1.85
C LEU A 14 -15.25 -10.27 -1.87
N ILE A 15 -14.58 -9.46 -1.06
CA ILE A 15 -13.11 -9.38 -1.05
C ILE A 15 -12.50 -10.68 -0.52
N ARG A 16 -13.13 -11.29 0.48
CA ARG A 16 -12.72 -12.60 1.03
C ARG A 16 -12.64 -13.70 -0.05
N GLY A 17 -13.43 -13.59 -1.12
CA GLY A 17 -13.48 -14.59 -2.21
C GLY A 17 -12.34 -14.53 -3.23
N VAL A 18 -11.52 -13.46 -3.25
CA VAL A 18 -10.54 -13.20 -4.34
C VAL A 18 -9.16 -13.80 -4.06
N GLY A 19 -8.86 -14.14 -2.80
CA GLY A 19 -7.57 -14.74 -2.42
C GLY A 19 -6.45 -13.72 -2.17
N PHE A 20 -6.77 -12.47 -1.84
CA PHE A 20 -5.79 -11.52 -1.30
C PHE A 20 -5.16 -12.08 -0.01
N ARG A 21 -3.92 -11.65 0.30
CA ARG A 21 -3.21 -12.11 1.49
C ARG A 21 -3.10 -11.07 2.59
N HIS A 22 -2.88 -9.82 2.22
CA HIS A 22 -2.65 -8.75 3.18
C HIS A 22 -3.58 -7.56 2.91
N TYR A 23 -3.84 -6.81 3.97
CA TYR A 23 -4.60 -5.57 3.98
C TYR A 23 -3.71 -4.43 4.45
N ARG A 24 -3.41 -3.50 3.54
CA ARG A 24 -2.55 -2.35 3.80
C ARG A 24 -3.31 -1.26 4.55
N VAL A 25 -2.74 -0.76 5.64
CA VAL A 25 -3.30 0.36 6.42
C VAL A 25 -2.24 1.44 6.63
N ASP A 26 -2.46 2.62 6.06
CA ASP A 26 -1.55 3.76 6.18
C ASP A 26 -1.81 4.52 7.50
N LEU A 27 -0.78 4.56 8.36
CA LEU A 27 -0.84 5.12 9.71
C LEU A 27 0.10 6.32 9.82
N HIS A 28 -0.50 7.51 9.78
CA HIS A 28 0.19 8.76 10.09
C HIS A 28 0.16 8.99 11.60
N LEU A 29 1.18 8.53 12.33
CA LEU A 29 1.19 8.45 13.80
C LEU A 29 1.15 9.82 14.50
N TYR A 30 1.30 10.90 13.74
CA TYR A 30 1.17 12.29 14.18
C TYR A 30 -0.24 12.86 13.99
N GLN A 31 -1.15 12.13 13.34
CA GLN A 31 -2.54 12.55 13.14
C GLN A 31 -3.42 12.03 14.28
N PRO A 32 -4.27 12.85 14.92
CA PRO A 32 -5.12 12.41 16.04
C PRO A 32 -6.06 11.22 15.73
N SER A 33 -6.34 10.98 14.45
CA SER A 33 -7.24 9.90 13.99
C SER A 33 -6.53 8.55 13.76
N TRP A 34 -5.20 8.45 13.92
CA TRP A 34 -4.47 7.25 13.52
C TRP A 34 -4.91 6.00 14.29
N GLN A 35 -5.26 6.11 15.57
CA GLN A 35 -5.74 4.98 16.36
C GLN A 35 -7.10 4.47 15.88
N GLU A 36 -7.99 5.38 15.46
CA GLU A 36 -9.29 5.04 14.90
C GLU A 36 -9.13 4.36 13.53
N ILE A 37 -8.28 4.92 12.67
CA ILE A 37 -7.95 4.32 11.37
C ILE A 37 -7.39 2.91 11.55
N PHE A 38 -6.48 2.71 12.52
CA PHE A 38 -5.95 1.39 12.81
C PHE A 38 -7.02 0.43 13.32
N ALA A 39 -7.90 0.85 14.23
CA ALA A 39 -8.98 0.03 14.75
C ALA A 39 -9.95 -0.41 13.64
N VAL A 40 -10.39 0.52 12.78
CA VAL A 40 -11.21 0.20 11.61
C VAL A 40 -10.48 -0.76 10.67
N GLY A 41 -9.20 -0.51 10.41
CA GLY A 41 -8.40 -1.38 9.54
C GLY A 41 -8.26 -2.81 10.09
N VAL A 42 -8.14 -2.97 11.40
CA VAL A 42 -8.15 -4.27 12.09
C VAL A 42 -9.49 -4.97 11.91
N GLU A 43 -10.61 -4.27 12.14
CA GLU A 43 -11.95 -4.84 12.00
C GLU A 43 -12.21 -5.30 10.56
N GLU A 44 -11.82 -4.48 9.57
CA GLU A 44 -11.93 -4.80 8.15
C GLU A 44 -11.04 -5.99 7.76
N ALA A 45 -9.78 -6.03 8.21
CA ALA A 45 -8.88 -7.16 7.96
C ALA A 45 -9.45 -8.47 8.52
N ILE A 46 -9.95 -8.46 9.77
CA ILE A 46 -10.60 -9.62 10.38
C ILE A 46 -11.86 -10.03 9.59
N ALA A 47 -12.69 -9.05 9.21
CA ALA A 47 -13.89 -9.29 8.42
C ALA A 47 -13.58 -9.85 7.02
N MET A 48 -12.44 -9.52 6.43
CA MET A 48 -12.02 -10.08 5.14
C MET A 48 -11.20 -11.37 5.27
N GLY A 49 -10.75 -11.73 6.48
CA GLY A 49 -9.86 -12.87 6.70
C GLY A 49 -8.43 -12.62 6.21
N LEU A 50 -7.99 -11.37 6.23
CA LEU A 50 -6.68 -10.93 5.76
C LEU A 50 -5.75 -10.63 6.95
N THR A 51 -4.45 -10.67 6.70
CA THR A 51 -3.43 -10.18 7.64
C THR A 51 -3.17 -8.69 7.41
N LEU A 52 -2.70 -7.97 8.43
CA LEU A 52 -2.41 -6.54 8.31
C LEU A 52 -1.01 -6.28 7.76
N GLU A 53 -0.91 -5.26 6.91
CA GLU A 53 0.34 -4.59 6.50
C GLU A 53 0.27 -3.12 6.97
N PRO A 54 0.63 -2.81 8.24
CA PRO A 54 0.68 -1.43 8.71
C PRO A 54 1.82 -0.67 8.05
N VAL A 55 1.51 0.53 7.56
CA VAL A 55 2.47 1.44 6.93
C VAL A 55 2.65 2.64 7.82
N LEU A 56 3.86 2.86 8.32
CA LEU A 56 4.14 3.77 9.42
C LEU A 56 4.75 5.08 8.90
N PHE A 57 4.10 6.20 9.22
CA PHE A 57 4.63 7.54 9.01
C PHE A 57 4.76 8.24 10.36
N PHE A 58 5.99 8.59 10.71
CA PHE A 58 6.33 9.22 11.98
C PHE A 58 6.39 10.74 11.84
N SER A 59 6.29 11.44 12.96
CA SER A 59 6.87 12.78 13.12
C SER A 59 8.22 12.67 13.84
N ASP A 60 8.80 13.81 14.22
CA ASP A 60 10.07 13.87 14.96
C ASP A 60 10.01 13.21 16.36
N GLU A 61 8.82 12.81 16.84
CA GLU A 61 8.56 12.17 18.15
C GLU A 61 8.52 10.63 18.04
N VAL A 62 9.51 10.06 17.37
CA VAL A 62 9.54 8.64 16.94
C VAL A 62 9.31 7.66 18.09
N THR A 63 10.03 7.83 19.20
CA THR A 63 10.00 6.87 20.33
C THR A 63 8.63 6.81 21.00
N GLY A 64 7.98 7.95 21.20
CA GLY A 64 6.64 8.02 21.80
C GLY A 64 5.60 7.35 20.91
N GLN A 65 5.61 7.70 19.62
CA GLN A 65 4.70 7.15 18.61
C GLN A 65 4.86 5.64 18.45
N LEU A 66 6.10 5.15 18.43
CA LEU A 66 6.39 3.73 18.33
C LEU A 66 5.86 2.94 19.53
N LYS A 67 6.02 3.47 20.75
CA LYS A 67 5.51 2.84 21.96
C LYS A 67 3.98 2.72 21.94
N GLU A 68 3.29 3.79 21.55
CA GLU A 68 1.83 3.78 21.43
C GLU A 68 1.36 2.79 20.35
N LEU A 69 2.03 2.76 19.21
CA LEU A 69 1.76 1.78 18.15
C LEU A 69 1.89 0.34 18.66
N ILE A 70 3.00 -0.01 19.33
CA ILE A 70 3.23 -1.37 19.85
C ILE A 70 2.10 -1.79 20.81
N ILE A 71 1.73 -0.90 21.74
CA ILE A 71 0.64 -1.16 22.69
C ILE A 71 -0.66 -1.42 21.94
N LEU A 72 -0.96 -0.59 20.94
CA LEU A 72 -2.20 -0.70 20.19
C LEU A 72 -2.25 -1.96 19.31
N VAL A 73 -1.18 -2.28 18.59
CA VAL A 73 -1.10 -3.50 17.76
C VAL A 73 -1.27 -4.75 18.62
N LYS A 74 -0.61 -4.82 19.79
CA LYS A 74 -0.72 -5.96 20.72
C LYS A 74 -2.10 -6.11 21.37
N LYS A 75 -2.92 -5.06 21.38
CA LYS A 75 -4.29 -5.10 21.90
C LYS A 75 -5.22 -5.95 21.04
N TYR A 76 -4.95 -6.05 19.74
CA TYR A 76 -5.82 -6.76 18.80
C TYR A 76 -5.28 -8.14 18.45
N ALA A 77 -6.18 -9.10 18.25
CA ALA A 77 -5.84 -10.47 17.85
C ALA A 77 -5.68 -10.64 16.32
N CYS A 78 -5.52 -9.54 15.57
CA CYS A 78 -5.35 -9.59 14.12
C CYS A 78 -3.87 -9.83 13.76
N PRO A 79 -3.55 -10.85 12.95
CA PRO A 79 -2.16 -11.11 12.57
C PRO A 79 -1.59 -9.97 11.73
N VAL A 80 -0.39 -9.52 12.08
CA VAL A 80 0.41 -8.60 11.26
C VAL A 80 1.37 -9.41 10.41
N ASP A 81 1.27 -9.28 9.08
CA ASP A 81 2.14 -9.96 8.11
C ASP A 81 3.53 -9.33 8.09
N ARG A 82 3.56 -8.00 7.98
CA ARG A 82 4.77 -7.19 7.88
C ARG A 82 4.49 -5.72 8.13
N PHE A 83 5.53 -4.99 8.52
CA PHE A 83 5.51 -3.55 8.64
C PHE A 83 6.20 -2.89 7.44
N LEU A 84 5.68 -1.76 7.00
CA LEU A 84 6.35 -0.86 6.08
C LEU A 84 6.70 0.44 6.80
N VAL A 85 7.96 0.84 6.74
CA VAL A 85 8.44 2.07 7.35
C VAL A 85 9.19 2.88 6.30
N PHE A 86 8.92 4.17 6.21
CA PHE A 86 9.53 5.04 5.21
C PHE A 86 10.29 6.18 5.88
N THR A 87 11.50 6.45 5.37
CA THR A 87 12.27 7.64 5.72
C THR A 87 11.83 8.82 4.85
N GLY A 88 12.09 10.04 5.32
CA GLY A 88 11.60 11.25 4.68
C GLY A 88 11.83 12.48 5.55
N GLU A 89 10.89 13.43 5.54
CA GLU A 89 11.03 14.71 6.24
C GLU A 89 11.18 14.56 7.77
N HIS A 90 10.53 13.55 8.35
CA HIS A 90 10.42 13.41 9.82
C HIS A 90 11.07 12.16 10.40
N LEU A 91 11.42 11.18 9.56
CA LEU A 91 12.11 9.97 9.99
C LEU A 91 13.42 9.85 9.21
N ASN A 92 14.53 9.88 9.92
CA ASN A 92 15.86 9.72 9.35
C ASN A 92 16.34 8.25 9.45
N ASP A 93 17.42 7.93 8.74
CA ASP A 93 17.98 6.58 8.70
C ASP A 93 18.50 6.10 10.07
N ALA A 94 18.96 7.01 10.95
CA ALA A 94 19.43 6.65 12.28
C ALA A 94 18.27 6.21 13.18
N ASP A 95 17.15 6.94 13.19
CA ASP A 95 15.94 6.57 13.93
C ASP A 95 15.38 5.23 13.44
N LEU A 96 15.37 5.03 12.12
CA LEU A 96 14.95 3.76 11.52
C LEU A 96 15.81 2.59 12.01
N THR A 97 17.13 2.78 11.99
CA THR A 97 18.14 1.74 12.30
C THR A 97 18.23 1.42 13.78
N GLU A 98 18.30 2.44 14.62
CA GLU A 98 18.64 2.31 16.03
C GLU A 98 17.40 2.14 16.91
N THR A 99 16.23 2.61 16.44
CA THR A 99 15.00 2.64 17.23
C THR A 99 13.89 1.80 16.62
N VAL A 100 13.42 2.13 15.41
CA VAL A 100 12.17 1.58 14.87
C VAL A 100 12.30 0.09 14.52
N ILE A 101 13.25 -0.27 13.66
CA ILE A 101 13.43 -1.67 13.23
C ILE A 101 13.75 -2.59 14.41
N PRO A 102 14.70 -2.26 15.32
CA PRO A 102 15.02 -3.13 16.46
C PRO A 102 13.82 -3.34 17.38
N ALA A 103 13.05 -2.30 17.69
CA ALA A 103 11.89 -2.41 18.56
C ALA A 103 10.78 -3.26 17.91
N LEU A 104 10.47 -3.06 16.62
CA LEU A 104 9.47 -3.87 15.93
C LEU A 104 9.89 -5.35 15.87
N ARG A 105 11.17 -5.64 15.60
CA ARG A 105 11.69 -7.02 15.61
C ARG A 105 11.63 -7.67 16.99
N ASN A 106 11.88 -6.91 18.05
CA ASN A 106 11.79 -7.41 19.43
C ASN A 106 10.34 -7.69 19.84
N GLU A 107 9.43 -6.77 19.52
CA GLU A 107 8.04 -6.82 19.98
C GLU A 107 7.16 -7.74 19.12
N PHE A 108 7.53 -7.97 17.85
CA PHE A 108 6.86 -8.84 16.88
C PHE A 108 7.84 -9.81 16.20
N PRO A 109 8.36 -10.82 16.93
CA PRO A 109 9.32 -11.77 16.37
C PRO A 109 8.76 -12.53 15.17
N GLY A 110 9.51 -12.55 14.06
CA GLY A 110 9.12 -13.24 12.83
C GLY A 110 8.30 -12.38 11.85
N THR A 111 7.87 -11.18 12.25
CA THR A 111 7.23 -10.22 11.35
C THR A 111 8.31 -9.41 10.60
N MET A 112 8.23 -9.39 9.27
CA MET A 112 9.21 -8.68 8.45
C MET A 112 9.00 -7.16 8.53
N VAL A 113 10.08 -6.39 8.49
CA VAL A 113 10.05 -4.92 8.40
C VAL A 113 10.71 -4.46 7.10
N GLY A 114 9.93 -3.83 6.24
CA GLY A 114 10.40 -3.31 4.96
C GLY A 114 10.62 -1.82 4.99
N THR A 115 11.60 -1.35 4.22
CA THR A 115 11.86 0.08 3.99
C THR A 115 12.02 0.38 2.50
N GLY A 116 12.22 1.64 2.17
CA GLY A 116 12.42 2.15 0.82
C GLY A 116 11.74 3.50 0.70
N THR A 117 10.89 3.65 -0.31
CA THR A 117 10.16 4.91 -0.51
C THR A 117 8.68 4.66 -0.69
N ASN A 118 7.85 5.56 -0.19
CA ASN A 118 6.43 5.57 -0.51
C ASN A 118 6.16 6.22 -1.89
N ALA A 119 7.22 6.58 -2.65
CA ALA A 119 7.17 7.19 -3.97
C ALA A 119 7.61 6.22 -5.08
N ASN A 120 7.95 6.73 -6.27
CA ASN A 120 8.31 5.93 -7.42
C ASN A 120 9.76 5.40 -7.36
N PHE A 121 10.09 4.47 -8.27
CA PHE A 121 11.44 3.90 -8.37
C PHE A 121 12.55 4.94 -8.55
N ALA A 122 12.27 6.09 -9.20
CA ALA A 122 13.29 7.12 -9.37
C ALA A 122 13.73 7.70 -8.02
N GLU A 123 12.80 7.88 -7.07
CA GLU A 123 13.13 8.28 -5.69
C GLU A 123 13.93 7.20 -4.96
N LEU A 124 13.53 5.93 -5.09
CA LEU A 124 14.29 4.81 -4.50
C LEU A 124 15.72 4.74 -5.04
N ASN A 125 15.89 4.95 -6.35
CA ASN A 125 17.20 4.90 -6.99
C ASN A 125 18.11 6.08 -6.60
N ARG A 126 17.52 7.24 -6.27
CA ARG A 126 18.24 8.42 -5.76
C ARG A 126 18.64 8.26 -4.30
N ASN A 127 17.73 7.72 -3.48
CA ASN A 127 17.86 7.63 -2.03
C ASN A 127 17.85 6.15 -1.62
N ARG A 128 18.95 5.45 -1.93
CA ARG A 128 19.05 4.01 -1.67
C ARG A 128 19.22 3.77 -0.17
N PRO A 129 18.35 2.97 0.48
CA PRO A 129 18.54 2.64 1.87
C PRO A 129 19.73 1.70 2.05
N ASP A 130 20.28 1.69 3.26
CA ASP A 130 21.28 0.70 3.65
C ASP A 130 20.70 -0.72 3.49
N PRO A 131 21.37 -1.59 2.70
CA PRO A 131 20.86 -2.91 2.38
C PRO A 131 20.73 -3.82 3.59
N ASP A 132 21.48 -3.59 4.68
CA ASP A 132 21.50 -4.48 5.84
C ASP A 132 20.31 -4.23 6.80
N LEU A 133 19.66 -3.07 6.69
CA LEU A 133 18.59 -2.67 7.59
C LEU A 133 17.26 -3.44 7.40
N PRO A 134 16.58 -3.36 6.24
CA PRO A 134 15.25 -3.93 6.09
C PRO A 134 15.30 -5.43 5.84
N ASP A 135 14.20 -6.12 6.08
CA ASP A 135 14.00 -7.51 5.63
C ASP A 135 13.60 -7.57 4.16
N PHE A 136 13.08 -6.47 3.60
CA PHE A 136 12.69 -6.35 2.19
C PHE A 136 12.65 -4.88 1.73
N LEU A 137 12.83 -4.66 0.43
CA LEU A 137 12.77 -3.33 -0.17
C LEU A 137 11.41 -3.05 -0.78
N THR A 138 10.91 -1.82 -0.68
CA THR A 138 9.61 -1.45 -1.25
C THR A 138 9.63 -0.09 -1.94
N TYR A 139 8.81 0.03 -2.99
CA TYR A 139 8.48 1.30 -3.63
C TYR A 139 7.08 1.23 -4.25
N SER A 140 6.55 2.38 -4.65
CA SER A 140 5.22 2.49 -5.27
C SER A 140 5.32 2.70 -6.78
N ILE A 141 4.27 2.36 -7.53
CA ILE A 141 4.18 2.62 -8.97
C ILE A 141 2.93 3.43 -9.27
N ASN A 142 3.10 4.51 -10.02
CA ASN A 142 2.03 5.17 -10.76
C ASN A 142 2.57 5.64 -12.12
N PRO A 143 1.90 5.33 -13.24
CA PRO A 143 2.41 5.64 -14.59
C PRO A 143 2.25 7.12 -15.00
N GLN A 144 1.54 7.94 -14.21
CA GLN A 144 1.12 9.29 -14.60
C GLN A 144 1.99 10.41 -14.01
N VAL A 145 3.26 10.43 -14.41
CA VAL A 145 4.20 11.50 -14.01
C VAL A 145 4.33 12.55 -15.12
N HIS A 146 4.60 12.11 -16.36
CA HIS A 146 4.86 13.01 -17.50
C HIS A 146 3.83 12.90 -18.62
N ALA A 147 3.18 11.74 -18.77
CA ALA A 147 2.16 11.48 -19.76
C ALA A 147 0.93 10.82 -19.11
N PHE A 148 -0.24 11.06 -19.68
CA PHE A 148 -1.53 10.74 -19.05
C PHE A 148 -2.50 9.97 -19.95
N ASP A 149 -2.21 9.86 -21.25
CA ASP A 149 -3.06 9.20 -22.23
C ASP A 149 -3.00 7.66 -22.14
N HIS A 150 -4.00 6.98 -22.70
CA HIS A 150 -4.10 5.52 -22.63
C HIS A 150 -2.90 4.79 -23.24
N LEU A 151 -2.34 5.30 -24.34
CA LEU A 151 -1.23 4.63 -25.02
C LEU A 151 0.00 4.65 -24.13
N SER A 152 0.36 5.82 -23.59
CA SER A 152 1.47 5.96 -22.64
C SER A 152 1.32 5.06 -21.42
N LEU A 153 0.10 4.92 -20.88
CA LEU A 153 -0.15 4.05 -19.73
C LEU A 153 0.09 2.57 -20.06
N VAL A 154 -0.29 2.12 -21.27
CA VAL A 154 -0.09 0.75 -21.74
C VAL A 154 1.39 0.48 -22.05
N GLU A 155 2.07 1.38 -22.75
CA GLU A 155 3.49 1.23 -23.12
C GLU A 155 4.40 1.14 -21.89
N ASN A 156 4.08 1.86 -20.82
CA ASN A 156 4.84 1.84 -19.57
C ASN A 156 4.70 0.54 -18.75
N LEU A 157 3.78 -0.37 -19.10
CA LEU A 157 3.57 -1.61 -18.35
C LEU A 157 4.82 -2.50 -18.33
N ALA A 158 5.51 -2.63 -19.47
CA ALA A 158 6.71 -3.45 -19.57
C ALA A 158 7.82 -2.94 -18.66
N GLY A 159 7.95 -1.61 -18.53
CA GLY A 159 8.96 -0.96 -17.69
C GLY A 159 8.81 -1.25 -16.19
N GLN A 160 7.63 -1.69 -15.72
CA GLN A 160 7.44 -2.07 -14.31
C GLN A 160 8.32 -3.28 -13.94
N LYS A 161 8.55 -4.20 -14.88
CA LYS A 161 9.47 -5.32 -14.67
C LYS A 161 10.91 -4.80 -14.53
N ASP A 162 11.31 -3.87 -15.39
CA ASP A 162 12.65 -3.32 -15.40
C ASP A 162 12.97 -2.56 -14.10
N THR A 163 12.00 -1.85 -13.52
CA THR A 163 12.19 -1.19 -12.21
C THR A 163 12.43 -2.20 -11.09
N VAL A 164 11.77 -3.37 -11.10
CA VAL A 164 12.03 -4.43 -10.12
C VAL A 164 13.41 -5.06 -10.33
N LEU A 165 13.79 -5.33 -11.58
CA LEU A 165 15.11 -5.89 -11.89
C LEU A 165 16.24 -4.93 -11.46
N ALA A 166 16.08 -3.63 -11.70
CA ALA A 166 17.03 -2.62 -11.26
C ALA A 166 17.07 -2.48 -9.73
N ALA A 167 15.91 -2.45 -9.07
CA ALA A 167 15.82 -2.39 -7.60
C ALA A 167 16.49 -3.59 -6.92
N ARG A 168 16.57 -4.75 -7.56
CA ARG A 168 17.23 -5.97 -7.04
C ARG A 168 18.72 -5.78 -6.77
N LEU A 169 19.34 -4.80 -7.43
CA LEU A 169 20.75 -4.49 -7.24
C LEU A 169 21.01 -3.77 -5.91
N PHE A 170 19.97 -3.36 -5.16
CA PHE A 170 20.14 -2.57 -3.95
C PHE A 170 20.17 -3.44 -2.67
N PRO A 171 19.22 -4.35 -2.41
CA PRO A 171 19.12 -5.01 -1.10
C PRO A 171 19.73 -6.43 -1.08
N GLY A 172 20.63 -6.76 -2.01
CA GLY A 172 21.19 -8.12 -2.15
C GLY A 172 20.12 -9.17 -2.48
N GLU A 173 20.10 -10.27 -1.73
CA GLU A 173 19.12 -11.36 -1.92
C GLU A 173 17.73 -11.07 -1.31
N LYS A 174 17.56 -9.92 -0.66
CA LYS A 174 16.31 -9.60 0.04
C LYS A 174 15.16 -9.37 -0.95
N PRO A 175 13.93 -9.75 -0.58
CA PRO A 175 12.78 -9.61 -1.46
C PRO A 175 12.44 -8.15 -1.76
N ILE A 176 11.71 -7.95 -2.86
CA ILE A 176 11.17 -6.66 -3.28
C ILE A 176 9.65 -6.76 -3.20
N SER A 177 9.02 -5.74 -2.63
CA SER A 177 7.58 -5.50 -2.69
C SER A 177 7.31 -4.26 -3.54
N VAL A 178 6.19 -4.25 -4.26
CA VAL A 178 5.69 -3.04 -4.92
C VAL A 178 4.37 -2.66 -4.25
N SER A 179 4.41 -1.65 -3.39
CA SER A 179 3.28 -1.29 -2.53
C SER A 179 3.10 0.24 -2.43
N PRO A 180 2.00 0.82 -2.97
CA PRO A 180 1.04 0.23 -3.89
C PRO A 180 1.32 0.58 -5.35
N VAL A 181 0.59 -0.11 -6.23
CA VAL A 181 0.45 0.19 -7.65
C VAL A 181 -0.91 0.87 -7.86
N THR A 182 -0.90 2.04 -8.48
CA THR A 182 -2.10 2.84 -8.78
C THR A 182 -1.99 3.44 -10.18
N LEU A 183 -3.11 3.89 -10.77
CA LEU A 183 -3.07 4.60 -12.06
C LEU A 183 -2.48 6.01 -11.91
N LYS A 184 -2.74 6.67 -10.79
CA LYS A 184 -2.32 8.05 -10.51
C LYS A 184 -1.69 8.13 -9.12
N SER A 185 -0.95 9.20 -8.84
CA SER A 185 -0.42 9.48 -7.51
C SER A 185 -1.52 9.33 -6.45
N ARG A 186 -1.20 8.70 -5.31
CA ARG A 186 -2.17 8.27 -4.28
C ARG A 186 -3.08 9.37 -3.73
N PHE A 187 -2.69 10.63 -3.83
CA PHE A 187 -3.51 11.76 -3.40
C PHE A 187 -4.55 12.20 -4.44
N HIS A 188 -4.62 11.51 -5.58
CA HIS A 188 -5.49 11.84 -6.69
C HIS A 188 -6.15 10.59 -7.25
N VAL A 189 -7.43 10.73 -7.56
CA VAL A 189 -8.21 9.68 -8.21
C VAL A 189 -8.05 9.78 -9.72
N ASP A 190 -7.85 8.63 -10.37
CA ASP A 190 -7.92 8.55 -11.82
C ASP A 190 -9.36 8.25 -12.28
N PRO A 191 -9.94 9.03 -13.22
CA PRO A 191 -11.31 8.80 -13.69
C PRO A 191 -11.49 7.44 -14.41
N ARG A 192 -10.40 6.76 -14.79
CA ARG A 192 -10.43 5.42 -15.38
C ARG A 192 -10.49 4.33 -14.32
N GLN A 193 -10.38 4.62 -13.02
CA GLN A 193 -10.42 3.62 -11.95
C GLN A 193 -11.62 2.64 -12.07
N PRO A 194 -12.87 3.07 -12.33
CA PRO A 194 -14.02 2.17 -12.43
C PRO A 194 -14.21 1.61 -13.85
N SER A 195 -13.22 1.74 -14.74
CA SER A 195 -13.33 1.36 -16.16
C SER A 195 -12.69 0.01 -16.49
N LEU A 196 -13.09 -0.56 -17.63
CA LEU A 196 -12.42 -1.73 -18.23
C LEU A 196 -10.96 -1.45 -18.59
N PHE A 197 -10.58 -0.19 -18.81
CA PHE A 197 -9.19 0.17 -19.03
C PHE A 197 -8.35 -0.08 -17.77
N CYS A 198 -8.85 0.30 -16.59
CA CYS A 198 -8.16 0.00 -15.33
C CYS A 198 -8.02 -1.51 -15.10
N ALA A 199 -9.05 -2.30 -15.39
CA ALA A 199 -8.97 -3.76 -15.30
C ALA A 199 -7.89 -4.35 -16.23
N GLY A 200 -7.91 -3.97 -17.52
CA GLY A 200 -6.91 -4.45 -18.49
C GLY A 200 -5.50 -3.99 -18.18
N TRP A 201 -5.34 -2.74 -17.71
CA TRP A 201 -4.04 -2.20 -17.29
C TRP A 201 -3.51 -2.94 -16.06
N THR A 202 -4.37 -3.19 -15.06
CA THR A 202 -4.01 -3.93 -13.85
C THR A 202 -3.55 -5.35 -14.16
N LEU A 203 -4.25 -6.05 -15.07
CA LEU A 203 -3.84 -7.38 -15.52
C LEU A 203 -2.46 -7.36 -16.19
N GLY A 204 -2.21 -6.35 -17.04
CA GLY A 204 -0.90 -6.15 -17.65
C GLY A 204 0.20 -5.85 -16.62
N SER A 205 -0.08 -4.99 -15.65
CA SER A 205 0.82 -4.66 -14.54
C SER A 205 1.15 -5.92 -13.74
N PHE A 206 0.13 -6.68 -13.35
CA PHE A 206 0.27 -7.92 -12.60
C PHE A 206 1.14 -8.93 -13.35
N LYS A 207 0.92 -9.12 -14.66
CA LYS A 207 1.75 -9.99 -15.50
C LYS A 207 3.24 -9.59 -15.40
N TYR A 208 3.58 -8.32 -15.67
CA TYR A 208 4.98 -7.89 -15.71
C TYR A 208 5.65 -7.93 -14.34
N LEU A 209 4.92 -7.54 -13.28
CA LEU A 209 5.42 -7.61 -11.92
C LEU A 209 5.59 -9.06 -11.44
N ALA A 210 4.65 -9.95 -11.73
CA ALA A 210 4.78 -11.38 -11.42
C ALA A 210 6.00 -12.01 -12.13
N GLU A 211 6.20 -11.70 -13.43
CA GLU A 211 7.35 -12.17 -14.21
C GLU A 211 8.70 -11.59 -13.75
N SER A 212 8.69 -10.54 -12.93
CA SER A 212 9.90 -9.95 -12.35
C SER A 212 10.39 -10.67 -11.08
N GLY A 213 9.58 -11.60 -10.55
CA GLY A 213 9.84 -12.26 -9.27
C GLY A 213 9.71 -11.31 -8.07
N VAL A 214 8.83 -10.32 -8.16
CA VAL A 214 8.46 -9.50 -6.99
C VAL A 214 7.81 -10.40 -5.94
N ALA A 215 8.11 -10.18 -4.66
CA ALA A 215 7.60 -11.01 -3.58
C ALA A 215 6.13 -10.70 -3.24
N SER A 216 5.71 -9.45 -3.46
CA SER A 216 4.34 -9.00 -3.20
C SER A 216 4.01 -7.73 -3.96
N ILE A 217 2.72 -7.56 -4.21
CA ILE A 217 2.16 -6.37 -4.86
C ILE A 217 0.92 -5.95 -4.07
N THR A 218 0.78 -4.65 -3.81
CA THR A 218 -0.47 -4.07 -3.27
C THR A 218 -1.08 -3.20 -4.36
N TYR A 219 -2.35 -3.39 -4.68
CA TYR A 219 -3.06 -2.62 -5.71
C TYR A 219 -4.14 -1.77 -5.09
N PHE A 220 -4.19 -0.50 -5.51
CA PHE A 220 -5.30 0.42 -5.23
C PHE A 220 -5.68 0.56 -3.75
N GLU A 221 -6.80 1.23 -3.52
CA GLU A 221 -7.52 1.15 -2.26
C GLU A 221 -8.56 0.02 -2.32
N THR A 222 -9.19 -0.28 -1.19
CA THR A 222 -10.26 -1.28 -1.16
C THR A 222 -11.60 -0.68 -1.59
N ALA A 223 -12.10 0.30 -0.85
CA ALA A 223 -13.25 1.12 -1.23
C ALA A 223 -12.81 2.55 -1.57
N GLY A 224 -13.70 3.36 -2.13
CA GLY A 224 -13.36 4.70 -2.59
C GLY A 224 -13.33 4.84 -4.10
N ARG A 225 -13.24 6.08 -4.57
CA ARG A 225 -13.05 6.31 -6.02
C ARG A 225 -11.67 5.83 -6.48
N GLY A 226 -10.71 5.68 -5.57
CA GLY A 226 -9.41 5.02 -5.82
C GLY A 226 -9.41 3.51 -5.58
N GLY A 227 -10.58 2.92 -5.28
CA GLY A 227 -10.71 1.55 -4.83
C GLY A 227 -10.92 0.50 -5.92
N ILE A 228 -11.28 -0.70 -5.50
CA ILE A 228 -11.78 -1.80 -6.36
C ILE A 228 -13.32 -1.96 -6.28
N ILE A 229 -13.92 -1.31 -5.29
CA ILE A 229 -15.36 -1.13 -5.14
C ILE A 229 -15.63 0.33 -4.78
N HIS A 230 -16.82 0.82 -5.08
CA HIS A 230 -17.22 2.14 -4.57
C HIS A 230 -17.40 2.05 -3.06
N GLY A 231 -18.31 1.19 -2.59
CA GLY A 231 -18.75 1.13 -1.20
C GLY A 231 -20.16 1.71 -1.03
N ASP A 232 -20.71 1.64 0.19
CA ASP A 232 -22.11 1.99 0.48
C ASP A 232 -22.31 3.48 0.84
N TYR A 233 -21.80 4.39 0.02
CA TYR A 233 -21.99 5.82 0.19
C TYR A 233 -22.37 6.49 -1.14
N PRO A 234 -22.98 7.70 -1.10
CA PRO A 234 -23.33 8.44 -2.31
C PRO A 234 -22.07 8.87 -3.07
N PRO A 235 -22.09 8.88 -4.41
CA PRO A 235 -20.96 9.38 -5.19
C PRO A 235 -20.70 10.87 -4.91
N LEU A 236 -19.43 11.23 -4.74
CA LEU A 236 -19.01 12.61 -4.47
C LEU A 236 -19.27 13.55 -5.67
N SER A 237 -19.23 13.05 -6.90
CA SER A 237 -19.60 13.81 -8.11
C SER A 237 -20.20 12.93 -9.20
N LEU A 238 -21.48 13.13 -9.51
CA LEU A 238 -22.27 12.32 -10.47
C LEU A 238 -21.91 12.53 -11.96
N GLY A 239 -20.93 13.39 -12.29
CA GLY A 239 -20.58 13.73 -13.68
C GLY A 239 -19.13 13.48 -14.09
N GLU A 240 -18.20 13.38 -13.15
CA GLU A 240 -16.76 13.28 -13.45
C GLU A 240 -16.20 11.88 -13.20
N PHE A 241 -16.92 11.05 -12.43
CA PHE A 241 -16.49 9.74 -12.03
C PHE A 241 -17.68 8.77 -12.10
N MET A 242 -17.64 7.84 -13.06
CA MET A 242 -18.74 6.91 -13.31
C MET A 242 -18.74 5.74 -12.32
N ALA A 243 -19.10 6.03 -11.07
CA ALA A 243 -19.40 5.03 -10.06
C ALA A 243 -20.57 5.51 -9.19
N VAL A 244 -21.40 4.58 -8.76
CA VAL A 244 -22.50 4.80 -7.82
C VAL A 244 -22.36 3.90 -6.60
N ARG A 245 -23.20 4.17 -5.60
CA ARG A 245 -23.31 3.39 -4.36
C ARG A 245 -23.37 1.89 -4.66
N GLY A 246 -22.45 1.14 -4.05
CA GLY A 246 -22.41 -0.32 -4.13
C GLY A 246 -21.84 -0.90 -5.43
N ASP A 247 -21.30 -0.06 -6.32
CA ASP A 247 -20.62 -0.53 -7.52
C ASP A 247 -19.37 -1.36 -7.18
N ILE A 248 -19.18 -2.43 -7.95
CA ILE A 248 -17.95 -3.22 -7.97
C ILE A 248 -17.22 -2.83 -9.25
N TYR A 249 -15.97 -2.40 -9.14
CA TYR A 249 -15.23 -1.93 -10.32
C TYR A 249 -14.73 -3.12 -11.13
N PRO A 250 -14.60 -2.98 -12.47
CA PRO A 250 -14.17 -4.09 -13.31
C PRO A 250 -12.83 -4.71 -12.91
N VAL A 251 -11.94 -3.94 -12.26
CA VAL A 251 -10.63 -4.41 -11.77
C VAL A 251 -10.72 -5.46 -10.65
N TYR A 252 -11.90 -5.63 -10.03
CA TYR A 252 -12.14 -6.71 -9.07
C TYR A 252 -12.17 -8.10 -9.72
N PHE A 253 -12.59 -8.19 -10.99
CA PHE A 253 -12.76 -9.46 -11.73
C PHE A 253 -11.50 -9.86 -12.50
#